data_AF-A0A6P4ZG43-F1
#
_entry.id   AF-A0A6P4ZG43-F1
#
_cell.length_a   1.000
_cell.length_b   1.000
_cell.length_c   1.000
_cell.angle_alpha   90.00
_cell.angle_beta   90.00
_cell.angle_gamma   90.00
#
_symmetry.space_group_name_H-M   'P 1'
#
loop_
_entity.id
_entity.type
_entity.pdbx_description
1 polymer ?
#
loop_
_entity_poly.entity_id
_entity_poly.type
_entity_poly.pdbx_seq_one_letter_code
_entity_poly.pdbx_strand_id
1 'polypeptide(L)'
;IRTTNNYDHISPTNNHDHVSPTNNYEHISPINNHDHIRTTNNDGYISPTNNYGYIRSTNNYDHISPTNNYDHISPTDNYGYIRSTNNYDHISPTNNYDHISPTDNYDHI
;
A
#
# COMPACT_ATOMS: atom_id res chain seq x y z
N ILE A 1 6.09 -12.83 1.04
CA ILE A 1 7.44 -12.28 0.76
C ILE A 1 7.91 -11.48 1.95
N ARG A 2 9.10 -11.81 2.47
CA ARG A 2 9.76 -11.07 3.54
C ARG A 2 11.20 -10.85 3.11
N THR A 3 11.67 -9.63 3.25
CA THR A 3 13.03 -9.23 2.89
C THR A 3 13.53 -8.21 3.91
N THR A 4 14.86 -8.19 4.08
CA THR A 4 15.55 -7.34 5.06
C THR A 4 16.87 -6.89 4.46
N ASN A 5 16.81 -5.85 3.64
CA ASN A 5 17.87 -5.24 2.86
C ASN A 5 17.76 -3.71 2.96
N ASN A 6 18.71 -2.96 2.39
CA ASN A 6 18.56 -1.49 2.33
C ASN A 6 17.51 -1.06 1.28
N TYR A 7 17.43 -1.79 0.17
CA TYR A 7 16.57 -1.49 -0.97
C TYR A 7 15.96 -2.78 -1.47
N ASP A 8 14.64 -2.80 -1.68
CA ASP A 8 13.97 -3.94 -2.32
C ASP A 8 12.92 -3.51 -3.33
N HIS A 9 12.75 -4.36 -4.34
CA HIS A 9 11.65 -4.30 -5.30
C HIS A 9 10.87 -5.61 -5.24
N ILE A 10 9.59 -5.55 -4.88
CA ILE A 10 8.74 -6.71 -4.61
C ILE A 10 7.54 -6.67 -5.55
N SER A 11 7.53 -7.56 -6.54
CA SER A 11 6.45 -7.66 -7.52
C SER A 11 6.07 -9.11 -7.81
N PRO A 12 5.43 -9.80 -6.85
CA PRO A 12 4.94 -11.13 -7.12
C PRO A 12 3.71 -11.13 -8.02
N THR A 13 3.48 -12.28 -8.63
CA THR A 13 2.32 -12.55 -9.48
C THR A 13 1.82 -13.94 -9.15
N ASN A 14 0.72 -14.03 -8.42
CA ASN A 14 0.05 -15.24 -7.98
C ASN A 14 -1.41 -14.96 -7.58
N ASN A 15 -2.08 -15.95 -7.00
CA ASN A 15 -3.47 -15.76 -6.61
C ASN A 15 -3.60 -15.01 -5.26
N HIS A 16 -2.70 -15.25 -4.31
CA HIS A 16 -2.76 -14.70 -2.96
C HIS A 16 -1.35 -14.44 -2.43
N ASP A 17 -1.10 -13.23 -1.93
CA ASP A 17 0.16 -12.92 -1.26
C ASP A 17 0.04 -12.22 0.08
N HIS A 18 1.07 -12.49 0.89
CA HIS A 18 1.42 -11.69 2.05
C HIS A 18 2.80 -11.08 1.84
N VAL A 19 2.88 -9.76 1.68
CA VAL A 19 4.13 -9.01 1.52
C VAL A 19 4.43 -8.29 2.83
N SER A 20 5.58 -8.57 3.43
CA SER A 20 5.98 -7.96 4.70
C SER A 20 7.49 -7.69 4.82
N PRO A 21 8.02 -6.79 3.99
CA PRO A 21 9.42 -6.37 4.06
C PRO A 21 9.69 -5.41 5.23
N THR A 22 10.97 -5.26 5.57
CA THR A 22 11.44 -4.28 6.55
C THR A 22 12.80 -3.74 6.12
N ASN A 23 12.79 -2.63 5.38
CA ASN A 23 13.95 -2.06 4.70
C ASN A 23 14.03 -0.54 4.88
N ASN A 24 15.07 0.10 4.32
CA ASN A 24 15.07 1.58 4.26
C ASN A 24 14.18 2.08 3.12
N TYR A 25 14.27 1.44 1.95
CA TYR A 25 13.58 1.86 0.72
C TYR A 25 12.89 0.68 0.05
N GLU A 26 11.63 0.85 -0.33
CA GLU A 26 10.84 -0.24 -0.91
C GLU A 26 9.98 0.24 -2.09
N HIS A 27 9.91 -0.61 -3.11
CA HIS A 27 8.91 -0.51 -4.17
C HIS A 27 8.13 -1.83 -4.26
N ILE A 28 6.82 -1.78 -4.04
CA ILE A 28 5.96 -2.95 -3.92
C ILE A 28 4.82 -2.85 -4.94
N SER A 29 4.81 -3.74 -5.92
CA SER A 29 3.78 -3.76 -6.97
C SER A 29 3.37 -5.19 -7.32
N PRO A 30 2.64 -5.88 -6.42
CA PRO A 30 2.08 -7.19 -6.70
C PRO A 30 0.92 -7.11 -7.71
N ILE A 31 0.72 -8.18 -8.47
CA ILE A 31 -0.41 -8.34 -9.38
C ILE A 31 -1.10 -9.66 -9.06
N ASN A 32 -2.12 -9.62 -8.20
CA ASN A 32 -2.70 -10.81 -7.57
C ASN A 32 -4.23 -10.74 -7.46
N ASN A 33 -4.89 -11.81 -6.99
CA ASN A 33 -6.33 -11.73 -6.69
C ASN A 33 -6.57 -11.11 -5.29
N HIS A 34 -5.75 -11.50 -4.31
CA HIS A 34 -5.80 -11.00 -2.94
C HIS A 34 -4.42 -10.67 -2.41
N ASP A 35 -4.25 -9.49 -1.82
CA ASP A 35 -3.00 -9.09 -1.18
C ASP A 35 -3.17 -8.57 0.24
N HIS A 36 -2.21 -8.93 1.09
CA HIS A 36 -1.97 -8.27 2.36
C HIS A 36 -0.54 -7.73 2.37
N ILE A 37 -0.42 -6.41 2.34
CA ILE A 37 0.85 -5.69 2.36
C ILE A 37 1.03 -5.06 3.74
N ARG A 38 2.14 -5.40 4.41
CA ARG A 38 2.54 -4.78 5.69
C ARG A 38 3.99 -4.33 5.66
N THR A 39 4.24 -3.03 5.56
CA THR A 39 5.61 -2.50 5.44
C THR A 39 6.05 -1.73 6.69
N THR A 40 7.36 -1.65 6.87
CA THR A 40 8.00 -0.75 7.83
C THR A 40 9.34 -0.32 7.24
N ASN A 41 9.42 0.93 6.79
CA ASN A 41 10.56 1.47 6.07
C ASN A 41 10.74 2.99 6.28
N ASN A 42 11.77 3.60 5.70
CA ASN A 42 11.86 5.06 5.68
C ASN A 42 11.03 5.63 4.53
N ASP A 43 11.19 5.08 3.33
CA ASP A 43 10.53 5.53 2.12
C ASP A 43 9.91 4.35 1.36
N GLY A 44 8.59 4.43 1.10
CA GLY A 44 7.82 3.36 0.48
C GLY A 44 6.98 3.80 -0.71
N TYR A 45 7.01 2.99 -1.77
CA TYR A 45 6.05 3.06 -2.87
C TYR A 45 5.26 1.76 -2.94
N ILE A 46 3.95 1.84 -2.81
CA ILE A 46 3.05 0.68 -2.77
C ILE A 46 1.98 0.86 -3.84
N SER A 47 2.01 0.03 -4.89
CA SER A 47 1.08 0.12 -6.02
C SER A 47 0.61 -1.27 -6.47
N PRO A 48 -0.21 -1.96 -5.65
CA PRO A 48 -0.77 -3.25 -6.02
C PRO A 48 -1.86 -3.10 -7.08
N THR A 49 -2.04 -4.17 -7.86
CA THR A 49 -3.20 -4.35 -8.73
C THR A 49 -3.84 -5.69 -8.40
N ASN A 50 -5.01 -5.67 -7.76
CA ASN A 50 -5.68 -6.88 -7.29
C ASN A 50 -7.20 -6.74 -7.20
N ASN A 51 -7.91 -7.82 -6.83
CA ASN A 51 -9.35 -7.70 -6.57
C ASN A 51 -9.61 -7.22 -5.14
N TYR A 52 -8.81 -7.67 -4.17
CA TYR A 52 -8.93 -7.28 -2.77
C TYR A 52 -7.56 -7.01 -2.16
N GLY A 53 -7.38 -5.81 -1.61
CA GLY A 53 -6.13 -5.38 -0.99
C GLY A 53 -6.31 -4.92 0.45
N TYR A 54 -5.35 -5.29 1.29
CA TYR A 54 -5.16 -4.65 2.58
C TYR A 54 -3.74 -4.10 2.64
N ILE A 55 -3.62 -2.80 2.86
CA ILE A 55 -2.35 -2.10 2.93
C ILE A 55 -2.23 -1.48 4.30
N ARG A 56 -1.18 -1.86 5.03
CA ARG A 56 -0.76 -1.20 6.26
C ARG A 56 0.72 -0.86 6.17
N SER A 57 1.05 0.40 6.31
CA SER A 57 2.42 0.88 6.29
C SER A 57 2.74 1.67 7.54
N THR A 58 4.02 1.78 7.87
CA THR A 58 4.51 2.55 9.01
C THR A 58 5.86 3.12 8.64
N ASN A 59 5.84 4.26 7.95
CA ASN A 59 6.96 4.76 7.18
C ASN A 59 7.23 6.26 7.47
N ASN A 60 8.38 6.82 7.06
CA ASN A 60 8.54 8.28 7.15
C ASN A 60 7.85 8.97 5.97
N TYR A 61 8.00 8.41 4.77
CA TYR A 61 7.44 8.90 3.53
C TYR A 61 6.79 7.74 2.79
N ASP A 62 5.52 7.90 2.41
CA ASP A 62 4.81 6.90 1.64
C ASP A 62 4.03 7.45 0.46
N HIS A 63 4.03 6.67 -0.60
CA HIS A 63 3.15 6.86 -1.74
C HIS A 63 2.40 5.55 -2.02
N ILE A 64 1.09 5.56 -1.73
CA ILE A 64 0.20 4.42 -1.86
C ILE A 64 -0.73 4.68 -3.04
N SER A 65 -0.70 3.81 -4.05
CA SER A 65 -1.52 3.92 -5.25
C SER A 65 -2.05 2.59 -5.75
N PRO A 66 -3.01 1.98 -5.05
CA PRO A 66 -3.63 0.75 -5.48
C PRO A 66 -4.58 0.96 -6.67
N THR A 67 -4.82 -0.12 -7.41
CA THR A 67 -5.84 -0.20 -8.46
C THR A 67 -6.59 -1.52 -8.31
N ASN A 68 -7.62 -1.52 -7.48
CA ASN A 68 -8.25 -2.71 -6.92
C ASN A 68 -9.78 -2.62 -6.91
N ASN A 69 -10.51 -3.73 -6.71
CA ASN A 69 -11.96 -3.61 -6.51
C ASN A 69 -12.32 -3.17 -5.09
N TYR A 70 -11.62 -3.70 -4.09
CA TYR A 70 -11.90 -3.43 -2.68
C TYR A 70 -10.60 -3.24 -1.90
N ASP A 71 -10.45 -2.10 -1.24
CA ASP A 71 -9.28 -1.84 -0.41
C ASP A 71 -9.56 -1.36 1.00
N HIS A 72 -8.65 -1.73 1.89
CA HIS A 72 -8.48 -1.10 3.17
C HIS A 72 -7.04 -0.61 3.33
N ILE A 73 -6.87 0.69 3.51
CA ILE A 73 -5.57 1.37 3.52
C ILE A 73 -5.39 2.06 4.86
N SER A 74 -4.34 1.70 5.60
CA SER A 74 -4.06 2.25 6.94
C SER A 74 -2.58 2.57 7.12
N PRO A 75 -2.12 3.69 6.53
CA PRO A 75 -0.76 4.18 6.73
C PRO A 75 -0.58 4.84 8.09
N THR A 76 0.67 4.90 8.54
CA THR A 76 1.07 5.63 9.75
C THR A 76 2.42 6.29 9.46
N ASP A 77 2.37 7.49 8.90
CA ASP A 77 3.54 8.12 8.29
C ASP A 77 3.75 9.59 8.69
N ASN A 78 4.97 10.10 8.55
CA ASN A 78 5.18 11.55 8.66
C ASN A 78 4.61 12.29 7.45
N TYR A 79 4.81 11.74 6.26
CA TYR A 79 4.32 12.28 4.99
C TYR A 79 3.72 11.16 4.15
N GLY A 80 2.44 11.25 3.81
CA GLY A 80 1.77 10.24 3.00
C GLY A 80 1.01 10.82 1.82
N TYR A 81 1.15 10.17 0.66
CA TYR A 81 0.30 10.41 -0.49
C TYR A 81 -0.49 9.15 -0.80
N ILE A 82 -1.82 9.27 -0.87
CA ILE A 82 -2.72 8.17 -1.19
C ILE A 82 -3.53 8.56 -2.41
N ARG A 83 -3.46 7.73 -3.46
CA ARG A 83 -4.29 7.84 -4.64
C ARG A 83 -4.79 6.46 -5.04
N SER A 84 -6.02 6.15 -4.67
CA SER A 84 -6.67 4.91 -5.09
C SER A 84 -7.49 5.10 -6.36
N THR A 85 -7.74 3.99 -7.07
CA THR A 85 -8.66 3.95 -8.21
C THR A 85 -9.40 2.63 -8.16
N ASN A 86 -10.46 2.61 -7.35
CA ASN A 86 -11.07 1.40 -6.85
C ASN A 86 -12.61 1.45 -6.91
N ASN A 87 -13.29 0.32 -6.66
CA ASN A 87 -14.76 0.36 -6.51
C ASN A 87 -15.17 0.74 -5.08
N TYR A 88 -14.46 0.24 -4.07
CA TYR A 88 -14.80 0.41 -2.66
C TYR A 88 -13.55 0.54 -1.79
N ASP A 89 -13.42 1.67 -1.12
CA ASP A 89 -12.24 1.97 -0.30
C ASP A 89 -12.57 2.38 1.11
N HIS A 90 -11.73 1.92 2.03
CA HIS A 90 -11.65 2.40 3.40
C HIS A 90 -10.23 2.84 3.71
N ILE A 91 -10.02 4.14 3.80
CA ILE A 91 -8.74 4.79 4.03
C ILE A 91 -8.75 5.33 5.46
N SER A 92 -7.71 5.05 6.23
CA SER A 92 -7.61 5.51 7.63
C SER A 92 -6.17 5.84 7.97
N PRO A 93 -5.68 7.01 7.53
CA PRO A 93 -4.31 7.44 7.72
C PRO A 93 -4.11 7.99 9.12
N THR A 94 -2.94 7.73 9.69
CA THR A 94 -2.47 8.39 10.91
C THR A 94 -1.21 9.16 10.57
N ASN A 95 -1.36 10.26 9.84
CA ASN A 95 -0.25 10.98 9.23
C ASN A 95 -0.13 12.42 9.73
N ASN A 96 1.10 12.96 9.78
CA ASN A 96 1.31 14.38 10.10
C ASN A 96 0.99 15.29 8.90
N TYR A 97 1.33 14.84 7.70
CA TYR A 97 1.04 15.51 6.44
C TYR A 97 0.53 14.49 5.42
N ASP A 98 -0.68 14.69 4.93
CA ASP A 98 -1.33 13.79 3.99
C ASP A 98 -1.96 14.50 2.79
N HIS A 99 -1.95 13.78 1.67
CA HIS A 99 -2.76 14.12 0.51
C HIS A 99 -3.46 12.86 0.03
N ILE A 100 -4.79 12.88 0.06
CA ILE A 100 -5.64 11.72 -0.24
C ILE A 100 -6.54 12.09 -1.42
N SER A 101 -6.50 11.28 -2.47
CA SER A 101 -7.23 11.51 -3.72
C SER A 101 -7.80 10.19 -4.27
N PRO A 102 -8.86 9.64 -3.66
CA PRO A 102 -9.55 8.47 -4.19
C PRO A 102 -10.26 8.81 -5.50
N THR A 103 -10.41 7.83 -6.37
CA THR A 103 -11.26 7.92 -7.56
C THR A 103 -12.17 6.70 -7.56
N ASP A 104 -13.05 6.66 -6.57
CA ASP A 104 -13.78 5.44 -6.23
C ASP A 104 -15.29 5.62 -6.34
N ASN A 105 -16.01 4.53 -6.59
CA ASN A 105 -17.48 4.56 -6.58
C ASN A 105 -18.03 4.75 -5.16
N TYR A 106 -17.31 4.21 -4.17
CA TYR A 106 -17.63 4.32 -2.75
C TYR A 106 -16.34 4.46 -1.94
N ASP A 107 -16.19 5.59 -1.26
CA ASP A 107 -15.03 5.89 -0.42
C ASP A 107 -15.43 6.20 1.02
N HIS A 108 -14.58 5.76 1.95
CA HIS A 108 -14.54 6.23 3.32
C HIS A 108 -13.10 6.62 3.66
N ILE A 109 -12.91 7.84 4.16
CA ILE A 109 -11.62 8.39 4.59
C ILE A 109 -11.75 8.86 6.04
#